data_AF-A0A950NNT7-F1
#
_entry.id   AF-A0A950NNT7-F1
#
_cell.length_a   1.000
_cell.length_b   1.000
_cell.length_c   1.000
_cell.angle_alpha   90.00
_cell.angle_beta   90.00
_cell.angle_gamma   90.00
#
_symmetry.space_group_name_H-M   'P 1'
#
loop_
_entity.id
_entity.type
_entity.pdbx_description
1 polymer ?
#
loop_
_entity_poly.entity_id
_entity_poly.type
_entity_poly.pdbx_seq_one_letter_code
_entity_poly.pdbx_strand_id
1 'polypeptide(L)'
;MRSLNAATDATGCDSIIRALPDFFGVQSGLVECERAIRHEDGLVAVEGEQLVGFLTYTHHNVVSVEITWMAVAPERRNQGLGWTLL
;
A
#
# COMPACT_ATOMS: atom_id res chain seq x y z
N MET A 1 4.56 -2.14 -12.10
CA MET A 1 3.83 -1.23 -11.18
C MET A 1 2.69 -0.57 -11.94
N ARG A 2 1.59 -0.26 -11.26
CA ARG A 2 0.45 0.50 -11.82
C ARG A 2 -0.26 1.31 -10.74
N SER A 3 -1.15 2.20 -11.13
CA SER A 3 -2.04 2.91 -10.20
C SER A 3 -2.90 1.93 -9.39
N LEU A 4 -3.09 2.27 -8.11
CA LEU A 4 -3.99 1.57 -7.21
C LEU A 4 -5.44 1.79 -7.67
N ASN A 5 -6.20 0.71 -7.78
CA ASN A 5 -7.64 0.74 -8.00
C ASN A 5 -8.32 0.07 -6.81
N ALA A 6 -8.99 0.87 -5.98
CA ALA A 6 -9.65 0.40 -4.77
C ALA A 6 -10.65 -0.75 -5.03
N ALA A 7 -11.32 -0.78 -6.19
CA ALA A 7 -12.31 -1.82 -6.49
C ALA A 7 -11.68 -3.21 -6.69
N THR A 8 -10.43 -3.28 -7.14
CA THR A 8 -9.75 -4.56 -7.45
C THR A 8 -8.62 -4.89 -6.50
N ASP A 9 -7.99 -3.88 -5.90
CA ASP A 9 -6.71 -4.05 -5.20
C ASP A 9 -6.84 -4.06 -3.69
N ALA A 10 -7.97 -3.55 -3.17
CA ALA A 10 -8.11 -3.33 -1.74
C ALA A 10 -7.96 -4.63 -0.93
N THR A 11 -8.57 -5.72 -1.38
CA THR A 11 -8.43 -7.02 -0.71
C THR A 11 -6.97 -7.50 -0.67
N GLY A 12 -6.20 -7.28 -1.75
CA GLY A 12 -4.77 -7.64 -1.77
C GLY A 12 -3.93 -6.79 -0.82
N CYS A 13 -4.22 -5.48 -0.76
CA CYS A 13 -3.55 -4.57 0.18
C CYS A 13 -3.88 -4.94 1.64
N ASP A 14 -5.16 -5.22 1.95
CA ASP A 14 -5.62 -5.65 3.27
C ASP A 14 -4.91 -6.94 3.70
N SER A 15 -4.70 -7.89 2.79
CA SER A 15 -3.94 -9.12 3.06
C SER A 15 -2.48 -8.83 3.43
N ILE A 16 -1.81 -7.90 2.73
CA ILE A 16 -0.43 -7.50 3.06
C ILE A 16 -0.36 -6.87 4.44
N ILE A 17 -1.29 -5.97 4.77
CA ILE A 17 -1.35 -5.32 6.08
C ILE A 17 -1.52 -6.35 7.20
N ARG A 18 -2.45 -7.30 7.04
CA ARG A 18 -2.71 -8.36 8.03
C ARG A 18 -1.49 -9.27 8.24
N ALA A 19 -0.64 -9.42 7.22
CA ALA A 19 0.62 -10.17 7.33
C ALA A 19 1.74 -9.40 8.05
N LEU A 20 1.50 -8.14 8.44
CA LEU A 20 2.49 -7.24 9.04
C LEU A 20 2.06 -6.73 10.43
N PRO A 21 1.77 -7.62 11.40
CA PRO A 21 1.27 -7.24 12.72
C PRO A 21 2.25 -6.35 13.51
N ASP A 22 3.56 -6.47 13.27
CA ASP A 22 4.55 -5.63 13.95
C ASP A 22 4.50 -4.16 13.52
N PHE A 23 3.93 -3.87 12.35
CA PHE A 23 3.83 -2.53 11.78
C PHE A 23 2.40 -1.98 11.86
N PHE A 24 1.40 -2.86 11.78
CA PHE A 24 -0.02 -2.49 11.72
C PHE A 24 -0.86 -3.15 12.82
N GLY A 25 -0.25 -3.60 13.92
CA GLY A 25 -0.93 -4.38 14.97
C GLY A 25 -1.92 -3.60 15.83
N VAL A 26 -2.01 -2.27 15.66
CA VAL A 26 -3.00 -1.44 16.37
C VAL A 26 -4.24 -1.29 15.51
N GLN A 27 -5.41 -1.60 16.08
CA GLN A 27 -6.68 -1.62 15.35
C GLN A 27 -7.01 -0.29 14.65
N SER A 28 -6.69 0.85 15.26
CA SER A 28 -6.90 2.16 14.61
C SER A 28 -6.05 2.33 13.35
N GLY A 29 -4.78 1.90 13.38
CA GLY A 29 -3.90 1.96 12.22
C GLY A 29 -4.37 1.06 11.07
N LEU A 30 -4.93 -0.11 11.37
CA LEU A 30 -5.57 -0.97 10.36
C LEU A 30 -6.72 -0.25 9.66
N VAL A 31 -7.64 0.32 10.44
CA VAL A 31 -8.81 1.02 9.91
C VAL A 31 -8.41 2.25 9.09
N GLU A 32 -7.40 3.00 9.55
CA GLU A 32 -6.90 4.17 8.82
C GLU A 32 -6.19 3.79 7.51
N CYS A 33 -5.44 2.70 7.51
CA CYS A 33 -4.79 2.18 6.31
C CYS A 33 -5.81 1.62 5.30
N GLU A 34 -6.79 0.83 5.76
CA GLU A 34 -7.91 0.35 4.94
C GLU A 34 -8.69 1.53 4.34
N ARG A 35 -8.91 2.61 5.13
CA ARG A 35 -9.55 3.85 4.65
C ARG A 35 -8.71 4.52 3.57
N ALA A 36 -7.39 4.64 3.76
CA ALA A 36 -6.50 5.25 2.79
C ALA A 36 -6.50 4.48 1.46
N ILE A 37 -6.37 3.15 1.49
CA ILE A 37 -6.45 2.29 0.29
C ILE A 37 -7.75 2.50 -0.49
N ARG A 38 -8.86 2.76 0.21
CA ARG A 38 -10.18 2.96 -0.41
C ARG A 38 -10.38 4.36 -1.01
N HIS A 39 -9.67 5.38 -0.53
CA HIS A 39 -10.05 6.78 -0.80
C HIS A 39 -8.89 7.68 -1.25
N GLU A 40 -7.64 7.26 -1.11
CA GLU A 40 -6.46 8.01 -1.49
C GLU A 40 -5.90 7.49 -2.81
N ASP A 41 -5.12 8.34 -3.48
CA ASP A 41 -4.36 7.90 -4.67
C ASP A 41 -3.25 6.94 -4.24
N GLY A 42 -2.78 6.12 -5.17
CA GLY A 42 -1.77 5.12 -4.82
C GLY A 42 -1.17 4.38 -5.99
N LEU A 43 -0.21 3.52 -5.65
CA LEU A 43 0.51 2.63 -6.55
C LEU A 43 0.50 1.22 -5.96
N VAL A 44 0.47 0.22 -6.86
CA VAL A 44 0.62 -1.19 -6.51
C VAL A 44 1.76 -1.84 -7.27
N ALA A 45 2.57 -2.60 -6.55
CA ALA A 45 3.55 -3.52 -7.10
C ALA A 45 2.88 -4.87 -7.32
N VAL A 46 2.98 -5.37 -8.55
CA VAL A 46 2.35 -6.62 -8.98
C VAL A 46 3.39 -7.47 -9.68
N GLU A 47 3.41 -8.76 -9.36
CA GLU A 47 4.19 -9.77 -10.07
C GLU A 47 3.25 -10.85 -10.61
N GLY A 48 3.21 -10.98 -11.94
CA GLY A 48 2.15 -11.75 -12.60
C GLY A 48 0.79 -11.14 -12.25
N GLU A 49 -0.04 -11.93 -11.56
CA GLU A 49 -1.35 -11.50 -11.05
C GLU A 49 -1.34 -11.16 -9.55
N GLN A 50 -0.22 -11.37 -8.86
CA GLN A 50 -0.12 -11.22 -7.42
C GLN A 50 0.29 -9.79 -7.05
N LEU A 51 -0.53 -9.12 -6.22
CA LEU A 51 -0.18 -7.87 -5.55
C LEU A 51 0.83 -8.17 -4.43
N VAL A 52 2.02 -7.59 -4.52
CA VAL A 52 3.15 -7.85 -3.60
C VAL A 52 3.58 -6.62 -2.80
N GLY A 53 3.02 -5.45 -3.09
CA GLY A 53 3.23 -4.23 -2.33
C GLY A 53 2.32 -3.11 -2.79
N PHE A 54 2.16 -2.09 -1.95
CA PHE A 54 1.39 -0.90 -2.26
C PHE A 54 1.97 0.33 -1.57
N LEU A 55 1.55 1.48 -2.07
CA LEU A 55 1.76 2.79 -1.49
C LEU A 55 0.52 3.65 -1.73
N THR A 56 0.08 4.38 -0.70
CA THR A 56 -0.97 5.41 -0.81
C THR A 56 -0.34 6.79 -0.57
N TYR A 57 -0.92 7.81 -1.19
CA TYR A 57 -0.49 9.18 -1.00
C TYR A 57 -1.65 10.17 -1.12
N THR A 58 -1.46 11.33 -0.50
CA THR A 58 -2.38 12.46 -0.58
C THR A 58 -1.68 13.72 -1.06
N HIS A 59 -2.40 14.58 -1.77
CA HIS A 59 -1.92 15.87 -2.23
C HIS A 59 -2.17 16.94 -1.16
N HIS A 60 -1.11 17.55 -0.62
CA HIS A 60 -1.26 18.75 0.22
C HIS A 60 -1.49 20.01 -0.62
N ASN A 61 -0.92 20.03 -1.83
CA ASN A 61 -1.07 21.09 -2.82
C ASN A 61 -0.62 20.57 -4.20
N VAL A 62 -0.54 21.46 -5.18
CA VAL A 62 -0.18 21.12 -6.57
C VAL A 62 1.28 20.73 -6.79
N VAL A 63 2.17 20.96 -5.80
CA VAL A 63 3.62 20.68 -5.89
C VAL A 63 4.12 19.68 -4.84
N SER A 64 3.26 19.19 -3.95
CA SER A 64 3.65 18.33 -2.83
C SER A 64 2.65 17.20 -2.57
N VAL A 65 3.17 16.00 -2.38
CA VAL A 65 2.44 14.79 -1.99
C VAL A 65 3.05 14.21 -0.72
N GLU A 66 2.19 13.69 0.15
CA GLU A 66 2.59 12.90 1.31
C GLU A 66 2.31 11.43 1.05
N ILE A 67 3.31 10.58 1.26
CA ILE A 67 3.12 9.13 1.33
C ILE A 67 2.50 8.83 2.69
N THR A 68 1.25 8.39 2.69
CA THR A 68 0.49 8.11 3.91
C THR A 68 0.74 6.69 4.40
N TRP A 69 0.85 5.73 3.48
CA TRP A 69 1.15 4.34 3.79
C TRP A 69 2.01 3.71 2.70
N MET A 70 2.89 2.78 3.09
CA MET A 70 3.64 1.95 2.17
C MET A 70 3.93 0.60 2.81
N ALA A 71 3.71 -0.47 2.07
CA ALA A 71 4.03 -1.82 2.53
C ALA A 71 4.42 -2.73 1.37
N VAL A 72 5.31 -3.67 1.68
CA VAL A 72 5.67 -4.80 0.81
C VAL A 72 5.44 -6.08 1.59
N ALA A 73 4.82 -7.06 0.93
CA ALA A 73 4.56 -8.38 1.48
C ALA A 73 5.85 -8.97 2.10
N PRO A 74 5.80 -9.48 3.35
CA PRO A 74 7.01 -9.83 4.10
C PRO A 74 7.91 -10.84 3.38
N GLU A 75 7.33 -11.82 2.69
CA GLU A 75 8.02 -12.82 1.87
C GLU A 75 8.67 -12.27 0.59
N ARG A 76 8.35 -11.02 0.21
CA ARG A 76 8.87 -10.35 -0.99
C ARG A 76 9.83 -9.19 -0.70
N ARG A 77 10.19 -8.97 0.56
CA ARG A 77 11.12 -7.91 0.97
C ARG A 77 12.55 -8.18 0.49
N ASN A 78 13.39 -7.14 0.53
CA ASN A 78 14.80 -7.16 0.11
C ASN A 78 15.05 -7.46 -1.38
N GLN A 79 14.05 -7.24 -2.23
CA GLN A 79 14.12 -7.44 -3.69
C GLN A 79 14.01 -6.12 -4.48
N GLY A 80 14.10 -4.97 -3.80
CA GLY A 80 13.95 -3.65 -4.45
C GLY A 80 12.51 -3.22 -4.74
N LEU A 81 11.50 -3.98 -4.30
CA LEU A 81 10.08 -3.62 -4.52
C LEU A 81 9.69 -2.30 -3.86
N GLY A 82 10.15 -2.05 -2.63
CA GLY A 82 9.90 -0.77 -1.94
C GLY A 82 10.56 0.41 -2.66
N TRP A 83 11.75 0.20 -3.23
CA TRP A 83 12.41 1.20 -4.08
C TRP A 83 11.65 1.46 -5.38
N THR A 84 11.04 0.42 -5.95
CA THR A 84 10.27 0.52 -7.19
C THR A 84 8.94 1.25 -7.00
N LEU A 85 8.42 1.30 -5.77
CA LEU A 85 7.18 2.02 -5.41
C LEU A 85 7.37 3.54 -5.26
N LEU A 86 8.61 4.02 -5.28
CA LEU A 86 9.00 5.44 -5.19
C LEU A 86 9.42 5.97 -6.57
#